data_AF-A0A925NZA5-F1
#
_entry.id   AF-A0A925NZA5-F1
#
_cell.length_a   1.000
_cell.length_b   1.000
_cell.length_c   1.000
_cell.angle_alpha   90.00
_cell.angle_beta   90.00
_cell.angle_gamma   90.00
#
_symmetry.space_group_name_H-M   'P 1'
#
loop_
_entity.id
_entity.type
_entity.pdbx_description
1 polymer ?
#
loop_
_entity_poly.entity_id
_entity_poly.type
_entity_poly.pdbx_seq_one_letter_code
_entity_poly.pdbx_strand_id
1 'polypeptide(L)'
;VAVVGAVYFSVKKARKANQPFWNSLTKRMVNHFLIPFITGGLFTLILVYRNDIELVVPAMLIFYGLALVNAGKFTLGEIHYLGITEIALGILAAVFVNLGLLFWAIGFGVMHIVYGIMMYFKYER
;
A
#
# COMPACT_ATOMS: atom_id res chain seq x y z
N VAL A 1 -17.82 -8.19 3.97
CA VAL A 1 -17.96 -9.28 2.97
C VAL A 1 -16.67 -9.48 2.15
N ALA A 2 -16.05 -8.44 1.58
CA ALA A 2 -14.80 -8.56 0.81
C ALA A 2 -13.60 -9.12 1.60
N VAL A 3 -13.39 -8.68 2.84
CA VAL A 3 -12.30 -9.15 3.71
C VAL A 3 -12.44 -10.65 4.04
N VAL A 4 -13.66 -11.10 4.34
CA VAL A 4 -13.95 -12.51 4.65
C VAL A 4 -13.74 -13.39 3.41
N GLY A 5 -14.12 -12.91 2.23
CA GLY A 5 -13.87 -13.59 0.96
C GLY A 5 -12.38 -13.68 0.61
N ALA A 6 -11.63 -12.58 0.79
CA ALA A 6 -10.19 -12.55 0.55
C ALA A 6 -9.43 -13.51 1.47
N VAL A 7 -9.80 -13.57 2.76
CA VAL A 7 -9.23 -14.52 3.72
C VAL A 7 -9.59 -15.96 3.33
N TYR A 8 -10.84 -16.24 2.97
CA TYR A 8 -11.29 -17.58 2.60
C TYR A 8 -10.59 -18.12 1.33
N PHE A 9 -10.50 -17.32 0.27
CA PHE A 9 -9.82 -17.71 -0.96
C PHE A 9 -8.31 -17.84 -0.76
N SER A 10 -7.69 -16.97 0.06
CA SER A 10 -6.26 -17.05 0.37
C SER A 10 -5.93 -18.32 1.18
N VAL A 11 -6.78 -18.69 2.14
CA VAL A 11 -6.63 -19.93 2.92
C VAL A 11 -6.80 -21.17 2.04
N LYS A 12 -7.76 -21.16 1.11
CA LYS A 12 -7.99 -22.27 0.17
C LYS A 12 -6.84 -22.45 -0.82
N LYS A 13 -6.25 -21.36 -1.32
CA LYS A 13 -5.09 -21.37 -2.23
C LYS A 13 -3.81 -21.82 -1.50
N ALA A 14 -3.61 -21.40 -0.24
CA ALA A 14 -2.49 -21.85 0.60
C ALA A 14 -2.56 -23.35 0.96
N ARG A 15 -3.76 -23.88 1.26
CA ARG A 15 -3.95 -25.33 1.48
C ARG A 15 -3.62 -26.18 0.24
N LYS A 16 -3.92 -25.68 -0.97
CA LYS A 16 -3.55 -26.36 -2.22
C LYS A 16 -2.03 -26.41 -2.47
N ALA A 17 -1.25 -25.56 -1.82
CA ALA A 17 0.20 -25.44 -2.00
C ALA A 17 1.04 -26.08 -0.86
N ASN A 18 0.41 -26.79 0.10
CA ASN A 18 1.07 -27.47 1.21
C ASN A 18 2.07 -26.61 2.02
N GLN A 19 1.87 -25.29 2.05
CA GLN A 19 2.65 -24.36 2.87
C GLN A 19 1.77 -23.71 3.95
N PRO A 20 2.27 -23.53 5.18
CA PRO A 20 1.52 -22.85 6.23
C PRO A 20 1.31 -21.38 5.81
N PHE A 21 0.04 -21.00 5.64
CA PHE A 21 -0.41 -19.63 5.32
C PHE A 21 0.16 -18.56 6.27
N TRP A 22 0.47 -18.96 7.50
CA TRP A 22 0.94 -18.09 8.59
C TRP A 22 2.40 -18.39 8.97
N ASN A 23 3.28 -18.38 7.97
CA ASN A 23 4.71 -18.59 8.20
C ASN A 23 5.35 -17.37 8.88
N SER A 24 6.50 -17.53 9.54
CA SER A 24 7.20 -16.45 10.27
C SER A 24 7.47 -15.22 9.39
N LEU A 25 7.70 -15.45 8.09
CA LEU A 25 7.87 -14.43 7.06
C LEU A 25 6.61 -13.57 6.88
N THR A 26 5.43 -14.19 6.77
CA THR A 26 4.15 -13.49 6.59
C THR A 26 3.82 -12.61 7.81
N LYS A 27 4.11 -13.09 9.03
CA LYS A 27 3.90 -12.28 10.25
C LYS A 27 4.80 -11.06 10.27
N ARG A 28 6.09 -11.23 9.92
CA ARG A 28 7.06 -10.12 9.84
C ARG A 28 6.61 -9.09 8.82
N MET A 29 6.21 -9.51 7.63
CA MET A 29 5.68 -8.63 6.59
C MET A 29 4.50 -7.80 7.08
N VAL A 30 3.50 -8.46 7.70
CA VAL A 30 2.30 -7.78 8.21
C VAL A 30 2.66 -6.78 9.30
N ASN A 31 3.54 -7.12 10.24
CA ASN A 31 4.00 -6.16 11.25
C ASN A 31 4.71 -4.96 10.63
N HIS A 32 5.62 -5.19 9.67
CA HIS A 32 6.36 -4.14 8.97
C HIS A 32 5.46 -3.25 8.10
N PHE A 33 4.34 -3.77 7.62
CA PHE A 33 3.30 -2.99 6.94
C PHE A 33 2.45 -2.19 7.93
N LEU A 34 1.99 -2.83 9.01
CA LEU A 34 1.05 -2.24 9.97
C LEU A 34 1.65 -1.05 10.71
N ILE A 35 2.93 -1.08 11.04
CA ILE A 35 3.61 0.02 11.75
C ILE A 35 3.42 1.35 10.98
N PRO A 36 3.96 1.53 9.75
CA PRO A 36 3.79 2.77 9.00
C PRO A 36 2.34 3.05 8.62
N PHE A 37 1.51 2.03 8.37
CA PHE A 37 0.10 2.22 8.02
C PHE A 37 -0.71 2.82 9.17
N ILE A 38 -0.60 2.26 10.37
CA ILE A 38 -1.31 2.76 11.56
C ILE A 38 -0.75 4.12 11.97
N THR A 39 0.58 4.29 11.99
CA THR A 39 1.19 5.58 12.30
C THR A 39 0.75 6.66 11.32
N GLY A 40 0.73 6.37 10.02
CA GLY A 40 0.24 7.28 8.99
C GLY A 40 -1.24 7.63 9.14
N GLY A 41 -2.08 6.63 9.41
CA GLY A 41 -3.51 6.84 9.67
C GLY A 41 -3.74 7.77 10.86
N LEU A 42 -3.08 7.51 11.99
CA LEU A 42 -3.16 8.39 13.17
C LEU A 42 -2.62 9.79 12.87
N PHE A 43 -1.50 9.90 12.13
CA PHE A 43 -0.93 11.18 11.76
C PHE A 43 -1.88 12.00 10.87
N THR A 44 -2.52 11.37 9.89
CA THR A 44 -3.52 12.04 9.03
C THR A 44 -4.75 12.50 9.82
N LEU A 45 -5.20 11.73 10.82
CA LEU A 45 -6.29 12.16 11.72
C LEU A 45 -5.88 13.39 12.55
N ILE A 46 -4.64 13.44 13.01
CA ILE A 46 -4.11 14.62 13.73
C ILE A 46 -4.08 15.84 12.79
N LEU A 47 -3.66 15.68 11.53
CA LEU A 47 -3.68 16.77 10.56
C LEU A 47 -5.10 17.31 10.31
N VAL A 48 -6.08 16.41 10.17
CA VAL A 48 -7.50 16.79 10.05
C VAL A 48 -7.95 17.55 11.29
N TYR A 49 -7.62 17.08 12.49
CA TYR A 49 -7.95 17.76 13.75
C TYR A 49 -7.32 19.17 13.84
N ARG A 50 -6.14 19.36 13.24
CA ARG A 50 -5.45 20.66 13.18
C ARG A 50 -5.91 21.58 12.04
N ASN A 51 -6.86 21.15 11.20
CA ASN A 51 -7.28 21.82 9.97
C ASN A 51 -6.21 21.90 8.87
N ASP A 52 -5.15 21.10 8.95
CA ASP A 52 -4.09 21.00 7.94
C ASP A 52 -4.50 20.02 6.83
N ILE A 53 -5.69 20.22 6.24
CA ILE A 53 -6.32 19.31 5.26
C ILE A 53 -5.45 19.11 4.02
N GLU A 54 -4.74 20.15 3.64
CA GLU A 54 -3.79 20.21 2.53
C GLU A 54 -2.68 19.16 2.62
N LEU A 55 -2.25 18.80 3.83
CA LEU A 55 -1.18 17.82 4.06
C LEU A 55 -1.69 16.39 4.24
N VAL A 56 -3.01 16.18 4.31
CA VAL A 56 -3.60 14.85 4.50
C VAL A 56 -3.28 13.95 3.32
N VAL A 57 -3.45 14.45 2.10
CA VAL A 57 -3.18 13.71 0.87
C VAL A 57 -1.72 13.27 0.73
N PRO A 58 -0.72 14.17 0.82
CA PRO A 58 0.68 13.76 0.75
C PRO A 58 1.06 12.83 1.90
N ALA A 59 0.55 13.05 3.12
CA ALA A 59 0.77 12.14 4.23
C ALA A 59 0.23 10.73 3.92
N MET A 60 -0.99 10.60 3.41
CA MET A 60 -1.56 9.30 3.03
C MET A 60 -0.68 8.57 2.00
N LEU A 61 -0.26 9.26 0.93
CA LEU A 61 0.60 8.68 -0.13
C LEU A 61 1.96 8.22 0.42
N ILE A 62 2.62 9.07 1.22
CA ILE A 62 3.94 8.76 1.80
C ILE A 62 3.86 7.58 2.76
N PHE A 63 2.94 7.60 3.72
CA PHE A 63 2.84 6.52 4.71
C PHE A 63 2.37 5.21 4.09
N TYR A 64 1.46 5.27 3.12
CA TYR A 64 1.06 4.10 2.35
C TYR A 64 2.23 3.52 1.54
N GLY A 65 2.97 4.36 0.82
CA GLY A 65 4.15 3.96 0.08
C GLY A 65 5.24 3.35 0.98
N LEU A 66 5.47 3.92 2.17
CA LEU A 66 6.36 3.35 3.18
C LEU A 66 5.89 1.98 3.67
N ALA A 67 4.58 1.79 3.86
CA ALA A 67 4.01 0.50 4.22
C ALA A 67 4.24 -0.54 3.11
N LEU A 68 4.03 -0.16 1.85
CA LEU A 68 4.30 -1.02 0.69
C LEU A 68 5.79 -1.35 0.53
N VAL A 69 6.69 -0.38 0.69
CA VAL A 69 8.15 -0.60 0.63
C VAL A 69 8.59 -1.61 1.68
N ASN A 70 8.05 -1.50 2.90
CA ASN A 70 8.36 -2.40 4.01
C ASN A 70 7.75 -3.80 3.83
N ALA A 71 6.53 -3.89 3.30
CA ALA A 71 5.92 -5.17 2.94
C ALA A 71 6.66 -5.83 1.76
N GLY A 72 7.06 -5.03 0.76
CA GLY A 72 7.73 -5.41 -0.47
C GLY A 72 9.05 -6.15 -0.28
N LYS A 73 9.72 -5.95 0.87
CA LYS A 73 10.93 -6.70 1.26
C LYS A 73 10.66 -8.20 1.47
N PHE A 74 9.42 -8.56 1.75
CA PHE A 74 8.99 -9.93 2.05
C PHE A 74 8.06 -10.50 0.96
N THR A 75 7.76 -9.72 -0.08
CA THR A 75 6.92 -10.12 -1.21
C THR A 75 7.69 -10.01 -2.53
N LEU A 76 6.97 -10.04 -3.65
CA LEU A 76 7.46 -9.71 -4.99
C LEU A 76 8.03 -8.28 -5.01
N GLY A 77 9.24 -8.12 -5.56
CA GLY A 77 9.96 -6.84 -5.60
C GLY A 77 9.21 -5.72 -6.31
N GLU A 78 8.21 -6.05 -7.12
CA GLU A 78 7.33 -5.13 -7.83
C GLU A 78 6.48 -4.27 -6.87
N ILE A 79 6.05 -4.82 -5.72
CA ILE A 79 5.32 -4.06 -4.68
C ILE A 79 6.23 -3.00 -4.05
N HIS A 80 7.53 -3.30 -3.95
CA HIS A 80 8.51 -2.35 -3.43
C HIS A 80 8.66 -1.14 -4.37
N TYR A 81 8.73 -1.36 -5.68
CA TYR A 81 8.77 -0.27 -6.66
C TYR A 81 7.49 0.57 -6.65
N LEU A 82 6.31 -0.06 -6.54
CA LEU A 82 5.05 0.66 -6.36
C LEU A 82 5.11 1.57 -5.13
N GLY A 83 5.58 1.03 -3.99
CA GLY A 83 5.74 1.82 -2.77
C GLY A 83 6.71 3.00 -2.93
N ILE A 84 7.84 2.83 -3.62
CA ILE A 84 8.78 3.94 -3.91
C ILE A 84 8.08 5.02 -4.73
N THR A 85 7.29 4.63 -5.72
CA THR A 85 6.59 5.60 -6.57
C THR A 85 5.49 6.36 -5.82
N GLU A 86 4.76 5.71 -4.92
CA GLU A 86 3.79 6.36 -4.02
C GLU A 86 4.47 7.37 -3.09
N ILE A 87 5.66 7.05 -2.56
CA ILE A 87 6.45 7.98 -1.76
C ILE A 87 6.85 9.20 -2.60
N ALA A 88 7.35 9.00 -3.81
CA ALA A 88 7.75 10.10 -4.70
C ALA A 88 6.56 11.00 -5.06
N LEU A 89 5.41 10.41 -5.40
CA LEU A 89 4.17 11.15 -5.67
C LEU A 89 3.68 11.90 -4.42
N GLY A 90 3.78 11.31 -3.24
CA GLY A 90 3.41 11.95 -1.99
C GLY A 90 4.31 13.14 -1.63
N ILE A 91 5.63 13.05 -1.88
CA ILE A 91 6.55 14.19 -1.72
C ILE A 91 6.22 15.29 -2.72
N LEU A 92 5.94 14.95 -3.98
CA LEU A 92 5.50 15.93 -4.99
C LEU A 92 4.17 16.58 -4.62
N ALA A 93 3.22 15.81 -4.10
CA ALA A 93 1.94 16.32 -3.61
C ALA A 93 2.11 17.27 -2.41
N ALA A 94 3.14 17.08 -1.57
CA ALA A 94 3.45 17.97 -0.46
C ALA A 94 4.01 19.33 -0.93
N VAL A 95 4.73 19.34 -2.06
CA VAL A 95 5.23 20.57 -2.69
C VAL A 95 4.12 21.28 -3.45
N PHE A 96 3.29 20.53 -4.18
CA PHE A 96 2.21 21.03 -5.02
C PHE A 96 0.85 20.72 -4.40
N VAL A 97 0.60 21.31 -3.23
CA VAL A 97 -0.59 21.06 -2.41
C VAL A 97 -1.91 21.26 -3.17
N ASN A 98 -1.97 22.29 -4.03
CA ASN A 98 -3.15 22.58 -4.86
C ASN A 98 -3.51 21.44 -5.84
N LEU A 99 -2.55 20.59 -6.18
CA LEU A 99 -2.72 19.43 -7.06
C LEU A 99 -2.79 18.11 -6.26
N GLY A 100 -2.90 18.15 -4.92
CA GLY A 100 -2.88 16.97 -4.07
C GLY A 100 -3.86 15.90 -4.52
N LEU A 101 -5.12 16.26 -4.80
CA LEU A 101 -6.14 15.31 -5.26
C LEU A 101 -5.79 14.64 -6.60
N LEU A 102 -5.11 15.35 -7.51
CA LEU A 102 -4.63 14.76 -8.77
C LEU A 102 -3.56 13.72 -8.50
N PHE A 103 -2.57 14.04 -7.64
CA PHE A 103 -1.55 13.07 -7.25
C PHE A 103 -2.14 11.87 -6.51
N TRP A 104 -3.16 12.09 -5.68
CA TRP A 104 -3.88 11.02 -4.99
C TRP A 104 -4.58 10.07 -5.97
N ALA A 105 -5.30 10.62 -6.95
CA ALA A 105 -5.97 9.84 -7.97
C ALA A 105 -4.97 9.07 -8.87
N ILE A 106 -3.80 9.65 -9.13
CA ILE A 106 -2.74 8.99 -9.90
C ILE A 106 -2.12 7.84 -9.10
N GLY A 107 -1.78 8.06 -7.83
CA GLY A 107 -1.23 7.02 -6.95
C GLY A 107 -2.23 5.90 -6.69
N PHE A 108 -3.32 6.19 -5.98
CA PHE A 108 -4.30 5.16 -5.60
C PHE A 108 -5.12 4.61 -6.77
N GLY A 109 -5.25 5.35 -7.87
CA GLY A 109 -6.00 4.91 -9.06
C GLY A 109 -5.09 4.31 -10.13
N VAL A 110 -4.40 5.18 -10.86
CA VAL A 110 -3.70 4.79 -12.11
C VAL A 110 -2.56 3.81 -11.84
N MET A 111 -1.69 4.09 -10.87
CA MET A 111 -0.55 3.21 -10.56
C MET A 111 -1.01 1.80 -10.16
N HIS A 112 -2.08 1.69 -9.39
CA HIS A 112 -2.61 0.40 -8.95
C HIS A 112 -3.23 -0.40 -10.10
N ILE A 113 -3.91 0.26 -11.04
CA ILE A 113 -4.44 -0.39 -12.25
C ILE A 113 -3.28 -0.90 -13.12
N VAL A 114 -2.27 -0.06 -13.35
CA VAL A 114 -1.09 -0.43 -14.14
C VAL A 114 -0.33 -1.59 -13.48
N TYR A 115 -0.15 -1.55 -12.16
CA TYR A 115 0.44 -2.65 -11.39
C TYR A 115 -0.37 -3.94 -11.53
N GLY A 116 -1.70 -3.88 -11.38
CA GLY A 116 -2.58 -5.04 -11.53
C GLY A 116 -2.48 -5.69 -12.90
N ILE A 117 -2.40 -4.87 -13.96
CA ILE A 117 -2.22 -5.33 -15.34
C ILE A 117 -0.83 -5.96 -15.52
N MET A 118 0.24 -5.32 -15.05
CA MET A 118 1.61 -5.87 -15.14
C MET A 118 1.74 -7.22 -14.43
N MET A 119 1.15 -7.35 -13.24
CA MET A 119 1.14 -8.62 -12.50
C MET A 119 0.40 -9.72 -13.25
N TYR A 120 -0.76 -9.42 -13.84
CA TYR A 120 -1.55 -10.36 -14.62
C TYR A 120 -0.75 -10.92 -15.81
N PHE A 121 -0.10 -10.03 -16.58
CA PHE A 121 0.69 -10.45 -17.73
C PHE A 121 1.96 -11.23 -17.37
N LYS A 122 2.54 -10.99 -16.18
CA LYS A 122 3.82 -11.61 -15.78
C LYS A 122 3.66 -12.99 -15.12
N TYR A 123 2.52 -13.26 -14.47
CA TYR A 123 2.32 -14.48 -13.68
C TYR A 123 1.24 -15.45 -14.21
N GLU A 124 0.29 -14.98 -15.02
CA GLU A 124 -0.78 -15.83 -15.57
C GLU A 124 -0.62 -16.14 -17.07
N ARG A 125 0.51 -15.77 -17.68
CA ARG A 125 0.87 -16.15 -19.05
C ARG A 125 2.18 -16.92 -19.11
#